data_AF-A0A6G3X862-F1
#
_entry.id   AF-A0A6G3X862-F1
#
_cell.length_a   1.000
_cell.length_b   1.000
_cell.length_c   1.000
_cell.angle_alpha   90.00
_cell.angle_beta   90.00
_cell.angle_gamma   90.00
#
_symmetry.space_group_name_H-M   'P 1'
#
loop_
_entity.id
_entity.type
_entity.pdbx_description
1 polymer ?
#
loop_
_entity_poly.entity_id
_entity_poly.type
_entity_poly.pdbx_seq_one_letter_code
_entity_poly.pdbx_strand_id
1 'polypeptide(L)'
;HRNIRDGVQLLQELGALDPVEKDPKKRLTPLGRKLSQLPVDPRLARMVIEADKNGCAREVMVIAAALSIQDPRERPAEKQTQADQNHARFKDETSDFLAYLNLWAYVREQQKERGSSS
;
A
#
# COMPACT_ATOMS: atom_id res chain seq x y z
N HIS A 1 -26.90 -7.68 3.67
CA HIS A 1 -27.23 -6.39 3.01
C HIS A 1 -26.29 -5.24 3.39
N ARG A 2 -25.87 -5.08 4.66
CA ARG A 2 -24.95 -3.99 5.08
C ARG A 2 -23.60 -3.98 4.35
N ASN A 3 -22.90 -5.11 4.27
CA ASN A 3 -21.57 -5.21 3.65
C ASN A 3 -21.55 -4.79 2.16
N ILE A 4 -22.63 -5.05 1.42
CA ILE A 4 -22.75 -4.65 0.01
C ILE A 4 -22.89 -3.12 -0.10
N ARG A 5 -23.73 -2.53 0.75
CA ARG A 5 -23.94 -1.08 0.79
C ARG A 5 -22.65 -0.35 1.13
N ASP A 6 -21.93 -0.84 2.14
CA ASP A 6 -20.65 -0.26 2.57
C ASP A 6 -19.59 -0.37 1.46
N GLY A 7 -19.54 -1.50 0.75
CA GLY A 7 -18.65 -1.67 -0.40
C GLY A 7 -18.96 -0.72 -1.57
N VAL A 8 -20.24 -0.53 -1.89
CA VAL A 8 -20.67 0.42 -2.93
C VAL A 8 -20.32 1.86 -2.52
N GLN A 9 -20.54 2.22 -1.26
CA GLN A 9 -20.20 3.54 -0.74
C GLN A 9 -18.69 3.80 -0.82
N LEU A 10 -17.86 2.84 -0.40
CA LEU A 10 -16.41 2.94 -0.53
C LEU A 10 -15.99 3.18 -1.99
N LEU A 11 -16.55 2.42 -2.93
CA LEU A 11 -16.21 2.59 -4.35
C LEU A 11 -16.64 3.96 -4.89
N GLN A 12 -17.69 4.58 -4.35
CA GLN A 12 -18.07 5.96 -4.67
C GLN A 12 -17.06 6.96 -4.08
N GLU A 13 -16.67 6.79 -2.81
CA GLU A 13 -15.66 7.65 -2.15
C GLU A 13 -14.30 7.59 -2.86
N LEU A 14 -13.93 6.42 -3.39
CA LEU A 14 -12.72 6.25 -4.20
C LEU A 14 -12.84 6.83 -5.62
N GLY A 15 -14.02 7.28 -6.04
CA GLY A 15 -14.31 7.77 -7.39
C GLY A 15 -14.40 6.66 -8.45
N ALA A 16 -14.53 5.40 -8.04
CA ALA A 16 -14.67 4.26 -8.94
C ALA A 16 -16.08 4.18 -9.56
N LEU A 17 -17.10 4.61 -8.82
CA LEU A 17 -18.50 4.62 -9.24
C LEU A 17 -19.04 6.05 -9.29
N ASP A 18 -19.75 6.37 -10.37
CA ASP A 18 -20.56 7.59 -10.46
C ASP A 18 -21.82 7.43 -9.56
N PRO A 19 -22.07 8.34 -8.61
CA PRO A 19 -23.26 8.28 -7.75
C PRO A 19 -24.54 8.77 -8.45
N VAL A 20 -24.44 9.53 -9.54
CA VAL A 20 -25.58 10.14 -10.25
C VAL A 20 -26.09 9.21 -11.35
N GLU A 21 -25.22 8.38 -11.93
CA GLU A 21 -25.60 7.42 -12.97
C GLU A 21 -26.45 6.27 -12.40
N LYS A 22 -27.65 6.10 -12.98
CA LYS A 22 -28.63 5.10 -12.58
C LYS A 22 -28.45 3.78 -13.31
N ASP A 23 -27.89 3.78 -14.52
CA ASP A 23 -27.59 2.57 -15.28
C ASP A 23 -26.33 1.88 -14.73
N PRO A 24 -26.44 0.69 -14.10
CA PRO A 24 -25.30 -0.02 -13.52
C PRO A 24 -24.20 -0.31 -14.55
N LYS A 25 -24.54 -0.44 -15.84
CA LYS A 25 -23.57 -0.71 -16.92
C LYS A 25 -22.72 0.51 -17.26
N LYS A 26 -23.21 1.71 -16.97
CA LYS A 26 -22.53 2.99 -17.25
C LYS A 26 -21.89 3.61 -16.01
N ARG A 27 -22.24 3.12 -14.83
CA ARG A 27 -21.83 3.66 -13.54
C ARG A 27 -20.33 3.57 -13.24
N LEU A 28 -19.59 2.69 -13.92
CA LEU A 28 -18.14 2.52 -13.71
C LEU A 28 -17.36 3.63 -14.42
N THR A 29 -16.65 4.44 -13.64
CA THR A 29 -15.84 5.57 -14.16
C THR A 29 -14.56 5.07 -14.86
N PRO A 30 -13.85 5.91 -15.63
CA PRO A 30 -12.53 5.55 -16.16
C PRO A 30 -11.52 5.16 -15.06
N LEU A 31 -11.59 5.82 -13.90
CA LEU A 31 -10.81 5.45 -12.72
C LEU A 31 -11.25 4.08 -12.18
N GLY A 32 -12.55 3.84 -12.07
CA GLY A 32 -13.10 2.56 -11.64
C GLY A 32 -12.69 1.40 -12.54
N ARG A 33 -12.62 1.63 -13.86
CA ARG A 33 -12.10 0.65 -14.83
C ARG A 33 -10.63 0.34 -14.61
N LYS A 34 -9.80 1.32 -14.27
CA LYS A 34 -8.38 1.09 -13.92
C LYS A 34 -8.26 0.32 -12.60
N LEU A 35 -9.02 0.72 -11.59
CA LEU A 35 -9.06 0.05 -10.28
C LEU A 35 -9.43 -1.42 -10.42
N SER A 36 -10.43 -1.76 -11.25
CA SER A 36 -10.90 -3.13 -11.41
C SER A 36 -9.89 -4.08 -12.09
N GLN A 37 -8.81 -3.56 -12.68
CA GLN A 37 -7.76 -4.38 -13.29
C GLN A 37 -6.67 -4.78 -12.29
N LEU A 38 -6.65 -4.17 -11.09
CA LEU A 38 -5.63 -4.43 -10.09
C LEU A 38 -6.12 -5.49 -9.08
N PRO A 39 -5.38 -6.61 -8.89
CA PRO A 39 -5.78 -7.69 -7.98
C PRO A 39 -5.41 -7.39 -6.52
N VAL A 40 -5.75 -6.20 -6.03
CA VAL A 40 -5.45 -5.73 -4.66
C VAL A 40 -6.67 -5.01 -4.07
N ASP A 41 -6.62 -4.68 -2.78
CA ASP A 41 -7.67 -3.87 -2.15
C ASP A 41 -7.88 -2.55 -2.91
N PRO A 42 -9.14 -2.13 -3.20
CA PRO A 42 -9.43 -0.93 -3.96
C PRO A 42 -8.80 0.36 -3.40
N ARG A 43 -8.56 0.45 -2.09
CA ARG A 43 -7.90 1.62 -1.48
C ARG A 43 -6.42 1.66 -1.85
N LEU A 44 -5.74 0.52 -1.77
CA LEU A 44 -4.33 0.41 -2.17
C LEU A 44 -4.16 0.63 -3.68
N ALA A 45 -5.06 0.06 -4.48
CA ALA A 45 -5.12 0.31 -5.93
C ALA A 45 -5.29 1.81 -6.23
N ARG A 46 -6.17 2.50 -5.49
CA ARG A 46 -6.39 3.94 -5.63
C ARG A 46 -5.16 4.78 -5.30
N MET A 47 -4.41 4.38 -4.27
CA MET A 47 -3.14 5.03 -3.90
C MET A 47 -2.13 4.91 -5.04
N VAL A 48 -1.93 3.71 -5.59
CA VAL A 48 -0.97 3.47 -6.68
C VAL A 48 -1.34 4.26 -7.94
N ILE A 49 -2.62 4.29 -8.32
CA ILE A 49 -3.08 5.05 -9.49
C ILE A 49 -2.87 6.57 -9.31
N GLU A 50 -3.04 7.10 -8.09
CA GLU A 50 -2.77 8.53 -7.84
C GLU A 50 -1.28 8.84 -7.79
N ALA A 51 -0.48 7.92 -7.26
CA ALA A 51 0.96 8.08 -7.15
C ALA A 51 1.63 8.21 -8.52
N ASP A 52 1.12 7.51 -9.53
CA ASP A 52 1.54 7.67 -10.93
C ASP A 52 1.39 9.11 -11.41
N LYS A 53 0.24 9.76 -11.12
CA LYS A 53 0.02 11.16 -11.48
C LYS A 53 0.92 12.13 -10.73
N ASN A 54 1.30 11.79 -9.49
CA ASN A 54 2.16 12.60 -8.63
C ASN A 54 3.66 12.30 -8.82
N GLY A 55 4.03 11.38 -9.71
CA GLY A 55 5.43 11.02 -9.96
C GLY A 55 6.11 10.23 -8.85
N CYS A 56 5.35 9.61 -7.94
CA CYS A 56 5.85 8.83 -6.79
C CYS A 56 5.34 7.38 -6.78
N ALA A 57 5.04 6.82 -7.96
CA ALA A 57 4.48 5.48 -8.10
C ALA A 57 5.38 4.40 -7.46
N ARG A 58 6.70 4.54 -7.58
CA ARG A 58 7.66 3.54 -7.08
C ARG A 58 7.59 3.43 -5.56
N GLU A 59 7.61 4.57 -4.87
CA GLU A 59 7.54 4.67 -3.42
C GLU A 59 6.19 4.16 -2.91
N VAL A 60 5.10 4.59 -3.53
CA VAL A 60 3.76 4.17 -3.11
C VAL A 60 3.50 2.69 -3.40
N MET A 61 4.08 2.10 -4.45
CA MET A 61 4.01 0.65 -4.65
C MET A 61 4.69 -0.13 -3.53
N VAL A 62 5.83 0.33 -3.01
CA VAL A 62 6.51 -0.30 -1.86
C VAL A 62 5.62 -0.23 -0.62
N ILE A 63 5.04 0.95 -0.35
CA ILE A 63 4.12 1.14 0.78
C ILE A 63 2.87 0.25 0.63
N ALA A 64 2.24 0.25 -0.54
CA ALA A 64 1.06 -0.57 -0.81
C ALA A 64 1.35 -2.07 -0.66
N ALA A 65 2.51 -2.54 -1.12
CA ALA A 65 2.93 -3.92 -0.93
C ALA A 65 3.11 -4.24 0.56
N ALA A 66 3.77 -3.38 1.33
CA ALA A 66 3.95 -3.57 2.77
C ALA A 66 2.62 -3.61 3.54
N LEU A 67 1.65 -2.76 3.18
CA LEU A 67 0.33 -2.72 3.78
C LEU A 67 -0.58 -3.90 3.37
N SER A 68 -0.27 -4.58 2.27
CA SER A 68 -1.06 -5.70 1.77
C SER A 68 -0.80 -7.02 2.49
N ILE A 69 0.24 -7.07 3.32
CA ILE A 69 0.67 -8.25 4.06
C ILE A 69 0.69 -7.97 5.56
N GLN A 70 0.77 -9.04 6.35
CA GLN A 70 1.11 -8.90 7.76
C GLN A 70 2.54 -8.34 7.88
N ASP A 71 2.77 -7.44 8.85
CA ASP A 71 4.10 -6.88 9.12
C ASP A 71 5.13 -8.01 9.27
N PRO A 72 6.13 -8.10 8.36
CA PRO A 72 7.07 -9.20 8.34
C PRO A 72 8.14 -9.11 9.45
N ARG A 73 8.16 -8.02 10.23
CA ARG A 73 9.15 -7.80 11.28
C ARG A 73 8.89 -8.69 12.50
N GLU A 74 9.91 -9.44 12.92
CA GLU A 74 9.83 -10.30 14.09
C GLU A 74 10.01 -9.52 15.39
N ARG A 75 9.15 -9.82 16.38
CA ARG A 75 9.25 -9.24 17.74
C ARG A 75 9.08 -10.31 18.82
N PRO A 76 10.10 -11.18 19.02
CA PRO A 76 10.05 -12.24 20.03
C PRO A 76 9.89 -11.68 21.45
N ALA A 77 9.13 -12.36 22.29
CA ALA A 77 8.81 -11.90 23.64
C ALA A 77 10.06 -11.71 24.52
N GLU A 78 11.04 -12.59 24.36
CA GLU A 78 12.28 -12.60 25.14
C GLU A 78 13.28 -11.52 24.66
N LYS A 79 13.07 -10.97 23.45
CA LYS A 79 13.98 -10.01 22.80
C LYS A 79 13.28 -8.74 22.33
N GLN A 80 12.15 -8.39 22.93
CA GLN A 80 11.34 -7.24 22.49
C GLN A 80 12.14 -5.95 22.42
N THR A 81 12.91 -5.60 23.47
CA THR A 81 13.71 -4.37 23.50
C THR A 81 14.74 -4.31 22.37
N GLN A 82 15.40 -5.43 22.07
CA GLN A 82 16.39 -5.50 20.99
C GLN A 82 15.73 -5.41 19.61
N ALA A 83 14.58 -6.07 19.43
CA ALA A 83 13.79 -5.98 18.20
C ALA A 83 13.31 -4.53 17.97
N ASP A 84 12.81 -3.87 19.02
CA ASP A 84 12.34 -2.49 18.95
C ASP A 84 13.46 -1.53 18.58
N GLN A 85 14.67 -1.69 19.13
CA GLN A 85 15.85 -0.93 18.72
C GLN A 85 16.22 -1.18 17.24
N ASN A 86 16.19 -2.44 16.79
CA ASN A 86 16.48 -2.80 15.40
C ASN A 86 15.43 -2.28 14.41
N HIS A 87 14.19 -2.08 14.85
CA HIS A 87 13.14 -1.48 14.04
C HIS A 87 13.16 0.04 14.09
N ALA A 88 13.61 0.63 15.20
CA ALA A 88 13.67 2.08 15.39
C ALA A 88 14.54 2.78 14.34
N ARG A 89 15.61 2.13 13.85
CA ARG A 89 16.50 2.70 12.81
C ARG A 89 15.82 3.00 11.47
N PHE A 90 14.64 2.44 11.22
CA PHE A 90 13.89 2.70 9.99
C PHE A 90 12.80 3.76 10.17
N LYS A 91 12.46 4.13 11.42
CA LYS A 91 11.44 5.13 11.68
C LYS A 91 11.84 6.47 11.09
N ASP A 92 10.84 7.17 10.59
CA ASP A 92 10.97 8.55 10.13
C ASP A 92 10.08 9.43 11.02
N GLU A 93 10.59 10.59 11.42
CA GLU A 93 9.88 11.50 12.33
C GLU A 93 8.64 12.14 11.66
N THR A 94 8.61 12.19 10.33
CA THR A 94 7.55 12.87 9.58
C THR A 94 6.43 11.92 9.15
N SER A 95 6.68 10.61 9.09
CA SER A 95 5.67 9.64 8.65
C SER A 95 6.02 8.18 8.96
N ASP A 96 5.05 7.45 9.51
CA ASP A 96 5.16 5.99 9.70
C ASP A 96 5.29 5.22 8.37
N PHE A 97 4.75 5.74 7.27
CA PHE A 97 4.84 5.07 5.96
C PHE A 97 6.26 5.11 5.38
N LEU A 98 7.04 6.15 5.70
CA LEU A 98 8.43 6.25 5.26
C LEU A 98 9.30 5.17 5.90
N ALA A 99 8.89 4.61 7.03
CA ALA A 99 9.59 3.47 7.61
C ALA A 99 9.61 2.24 6.69
N TYR A 100 8.56 2.03 5.88
CA TYR A 100 8.56 0.97 4.88
C TYR A 100 9.53 1.24 3.73
N LEU A 101 9.69 2.50 3.32
CA LEU A 101 10.67 2.89 2.29
C LEU A 101 12.10 2.71 2.79
N ASN A 102 12.38 3.16 4.01
CA ASN A 102 13.69 3.02 4.65
C ASN A 102 14.07 1.55 4.83
N LEU A 103 13.12 0.73 5.30
CA LEU A 103 13.32 -0.72 5.44
C LEU A 103 13.57 -1.38 4.07
N TRP A 104 12.79 -1.04 3.06
CA TRP A 104 12.97 -1.56 1.71
C TRP A 104 14.33 -1.20 1.13
N ALA A 105 14.74 0.06 1.24
CA ALA A 105 16.05 0.53 0.78
C ALA A 105 17.19 -0.26 1.45
N TYR A 106 17.13 -0.40 2.77
CA TYR A 106 18.11 -1.18 3.55
C TYR A 106 18.18 -2.64 3.10
N VAL A 107 17.05 -3.32 2.95
CA VAL A 107 17.04 -4.73 2.52
C VAL A 107 17.62 -4.88 1.11
N ARG A 108 17.31 -3.96 0.20
CA ARG A 108 17.85 -3.96 -1.17
C ARG A 108 19.36 -3.74 -1.21
N GLU A 109 19.88 -2.87 -0.36
CA GLU A 109 21.31 -2.65 -0.21
C GLU A 109 22.00 -3.93 0.32
N GLN A 110 21.48 -4.51 1.40
CA GLN A 110 22.02 -5.75 1.99
C GLN A 110 21.99 -6.93 1.01
N GLN A 111 20.94 -7.03 0.18
CA GLN A 111 20.86 -8.04 -0.89
C GLN A 111 21.96 -7.84 -1.93
N LYS A 112 22.26 -6.58 -2.29
CA LYS A 112 23.30 -6.25 -3.27
C LYS A 112 24.69 -6.62 -2.74
N GLU A 113 25.01 -6.26 -1.50
CA GLU A 113 26.31 -6.55 -0.87
C GLU A 113 26.57 -8.06 -0.72
N ARG A 114 25.54 -8.81 -0.31
CA ARG A 114 25.65 -10.27 -0.16
C ARG A 114 25.65 -11.00 -1.50
N GLY A 115 24.85 -10.53 -2.45
CA GLY A 115 24.79 -11.08 -3.81
C GLY A 115 26.03 -10.81 -4.65
N SER A 116 26.78 -9.73 -4.37
CA SER A 116 28.08 -9.46 -5.01
C SER A 116 29.26 -10.21 -4.38
N SER A 117 29.01 -10.91 -3.27
CA SER A 117 30.03 -11.68 -2.54
C SER A 117 29.93 -13.20 -2.82
N SER A 118 29.25 -13.59 -3.90
CA SER A 118 29.13 -14.97 -4.41
C SER A 118 29.66 -15.07 -5.84
#